data_AF-A0A5P2W7V5-F1
#
_entry.id   AF-A0A5P2W7V5-F1
#
_cell.length_a   1.000
_cell.length_b   1.000
_cell.length_c   1.000
_cell.angle_alpha   90.00
_cell.angle_beta   90.00
_cell.angle_gamma   90.00
#
_symmetry.space_group_name_H-M   'P 1'
#
loop_
_entity.id
_entity.type
_entity.pdbx_description
1 polymer ?
#
loop_
_entity_poly.entity_id
_entity_poly.type
_entity_poly.pdbx_seq_one_letter_code
_entity_poly.pdbx_strand_id
1 'polypeptide(L)'
;MEGRLMNRARGSGTLRAAGLLLVVGTLLVGCSQGYNDKRGKGDAPVKGKAGDNTPVEVYNFPDGFGNLATKCVGHGFRAYVTTNADAPSNVQIVEDKACAG
;
A
#
# COMPACT_ATOMS: atom_id res chain seq x y z
N MET A 1 16.01 60.15 -41.97
CA MET A 1 17.19 59.28 -42.08
C MET A 1 16.74 57.86 -41.78
N GLU A 2 17.06 56.93 -42.68
CA GLU A 2 17.26 55.48 -42.44
C GLU A 2 16.08 54.71 -41.80
N GLY A 3 15.31 53.89 -42.49
CA GLY A 3 15.71 52.82 -43.40
C GLY A 3 16.13 51.58 -42.59
N ARG A 4 15.40 50.46 -42.76
CA ARG A 4 15.94 49.08 -42.95
C ARG A 4 15.13 47.94 -42.31
N LEU A 5 14.84 46.96 -43.18
CA LEU A 5 14.59 45.51 -42.99
C LEU A 5 13.17 44.97 -42.72
N MET A 6 12.54 44.59 -43.84
CA MET A 6 11.94 43.25 -44.01
C MET A 6 12.72 42.16 -43.26
N ASN A 7 12.02 41.27 -42.56
CA ASN A 7 12.32 39.84 -42.65
C ASN A 7 11.12 38.96 -42.26
N ARG A 8 10.59 38.24 -43.26
CA ARG A 8 9.80 37.02 -43.07
C ARG A 8 10.75 35.89 -42.66
N ALA A 9 10.46 35.22 -41.56
CA ALA A 9 10.94 33.85 -41.31
C ALA A 9 9.81 33.12 -40.56
N ARG A 10 9.12 32.18 -41.23
CA ARG A 10 9.38 30.72 -41.12
C ARG A 10 9.26 30.27 -39.66
N GLY A 11 8.32 29.43 -39.27
CA GLY A 11 7.67 28.36 -40.01
C GLY A 11 7.38 27.28 -38.97
N SER A 12 6.10 26.95 -38.88
CA SER A 12 5.47 25.89 -38.11
C SER A 12 6.35 24.63 -38.00
N GLY A 13 6.84 24.28 -36.80
CA GLY A 13 7.63 23.07 -36.64
C GLY A 13 7.88 22.58 -35.21
N THR A 14 7.68 23.41 -34.19
CA THR A 14 8.07 23.08 -32.80
C THR A 14 6.93 22.58 -31.91
N LEU A 15 5.67 22.72 -32.32
CA LEU A 15 4.52 22.41 -31.45
C LEU A 15 4.15 20.92 -31.38
N ARG A 16 4.62 20.06 -32.30
CA ARG A 16 4.25 18.62 -32.30
C ARG A 16 5.13 17.74 -31.44
N ALA A 17 6.38 18.14 -31.16
CA ALA A 17 7.29 17.34 -30.34
C ALA A 17 6.99 17.45 -28.82
N ALA A 18 6.51 18.62 -28.37
CA ALA A 18 6.21 18.84 -26.95
C ALA A 18 5.01 18.01 -26.45
N GLY A 19 4.01 17.76 -27.31
CA GLY A 19 2.83 16.99 -26.94
C GLY A 19 3.12 15.51 -26.66
N LEU A 20 4.08 14.92 -27.37
CA LEU A 20 4.38 13.48 -27.25
C LEU A 20 5.12 13.15 -25.93
N LEU A 21 6.00 14.05 -25.47
CA LEU A 21 6.74 13.88 -24.21
C LEU A 21 5.83 13.96 -22.97
N LEU A 22 4.78 14.78 -23.03
CA LEU A 22 3.81 14.92 -21.94
C LEU A 22 2.98 13.64 -21.73
N VAL A 23 2.57 12.97 -22.81
CA VAL A 23 1.77 11.74 -22.74
C VAL A 23 2.61 10.58 -22.17
N VAL A 24 3.87 10.44 -22.59
CA VAL A 24 4.77 9.38 -22.08
C VAL A 24 5.09 9.58 -20.58
N GLY A 25 5.26 10.83 -20.13
CA GLY A 25 5.49 11.13 -18.71
C GLY A 25 4.31 10.73 -17.81
N THR A 26 3.07 10.91 -18.28
CA THR A 26 1.87 10.52 -17.51
C THR A 26 1.65 9.00 -17.40
N LEU A 27 2.20 8.22 -18.33
CA LEU A 27 2.10 6.76 -18.30
C LEU A 27 3.09 6.11 -17.30
N LEU A 28 4.12 6.83 -16.87
CA LEU A 28 5.15 6.32 -15.95
C LEU A 28 4.89 6.66 -14.46
N VAL A 29 3.91 7.52 -14.15
CA VAL A 29 3.53 7.86 -12.75
C VAL A 29 2.53 6.88 -12.12
N GLY A 30 2.26 5.74 -12.78
CA GLY A 30 1.34 4.70 -12.30
C GLY A 30 1.97 3.63 -11.39
N CYS A 31 3.26 3.71 -11.07
CA CYS A 31 3.87 2.82 -10.09
C CYS A 31 3.37 3.20 -8.70
N SER A 32 2.38 2.46 -8.21
CA SER A 32 1.78 2.61 -6.88
C SER A 32 2.87 2.76 -5.81
N GLN A 33 3.05 3.98 -5.32
CA GLN A 33 3.97 4.31 -4.23
C GLN A 33 3.50 3.74 -2.87
N GLY A 34 2.37 3.00 -2.85
CA GLY A 34 1.81 2.35 -1.68
C GLY A 34 1.79 0.83 -1.84
N TYR A 35 2.95 0.18 -1.89
CA TYR A 35 3.03 -1.27 -1.68
C TYR A 35 2.72 -1.64 -0.21
N ASN A 36 2.97 -0.68 0.70
CA ASN A 36 2.52 -0.75 2.08
C ASN A 36 1.39 0.29 2.23
N ASP A 37 0.16 -0.15 2.47
CA ASP A 37 -0.91 0.78 2.82
C ASP A 37 -0.79 1.18 4.30
N LYS A 38 -1.72 2.03 4.79
CA LYS A 38 -1.74 2.48 6.20
C LYS A 38 -1.91 1.33 7.21
N ARG A 39 -2.09 0.08 6.76
CA ARG A 39 -2.30 -1.13 7.58
C ARG A 39 -1.10 -2.08 7.57
N GLY A 40 -0.06 -1.83 6.76
CA GLY A 40 1.21 -2.57 6.80
C GLY A 40 1.68 -3.11 5.46
N LYS A 41 2.59 -4.10 5.49
CA LYS A 41 3.11 -4.79 4.30
C LYS A 41 2.04 -5.66 3.66
N GLY A 42 1.20 -5.06 2.82
CA GLY A 42 0.25 -5.73 1.93
C GLY A 42 -0.66 -6.73 2.64
N ASP A 43 -1.78 -6.24 3.17
CA ASP A 43 -2.85 -7.10 3.69
C ASP A 43 -3.17 -8.24 2.71
N ALA A 44 -3.32 -9.46 3.23
CA ALA A 44 -3.80 -10.57 2.42
C ALA A 44 -5.13 -10.17 1.74
N PRO A 45 -5.30 -10.44 0.44
CA PRO A 45 -6.47 -9.99 -0.30
C PRO A 45 -7.75 -10.57 0.32
N VAL A 46 -8.54 -9.73 0.99
CA VAL A 46 -9.87 -10.11 1.49
C VAL A 46 -10.86 -10.05 0.33
N LYS A 47 -11.18 -11.22 -0.25
CA LYS A 47 -12.16 -11.34 -1.34
C LYS A 47 -13.48 -10.67 -0.92
N GLY A 48 -13.94 -9.70 -1.69
CA GLY A 48 -15.23 -9.02 -1.46
C GLY A 48 -15.32 -8.17 -0.19
N LYS A 49 -14.19 -7.77 0.43
CA LYS A 49 -14.15 -7.04 1.72
C LYS A 49 -14.76 -7.81 2.92
N ALA A 50 -14.92 -9.13 2.81
CA ALA A 50 -15.61 -9.96 3.80
C ALA A 50 -14.72 -10.45 4.98
N GLY A 51 -13.60 -9.77 5.24
CA GLY A 51 -12.80 -10.06 6.42
C GLY A 51 -13.46 -9.55 7.70
N ASP A 52 -13.24 -10.23 8.81
CA ASP A 52 -13.68 -9.76 10.12
C ASP A 52 -12.84 -8.54 10.56
N ASN A 53 -13.50 -7.38 10.64
CA ASN A 53 -12.90 -6.09 11.01
C ASN A 53 -13.08 -5.71 12.49
N THR A 54 -13.58 -6.61 13.33
CA THR A 54 -13.61 -6.37 14.78
C THR A 54 -12.20 -6.21 15.34
N PRO A 55 -11.99 -5.36 16.36
CA PRO A 55 -10.69 -5.22 17.00
C PRO A 55 -10.18 -6.57 17.54
N VAL A 56 -8.86 -6.77 17.47
CA VAL A 56 -8.20 -7.92 18.12
C VAL A 56 -8.08 -7.65 19.62
N GLU A 57 -8.03 -8.71 20.42
CA GLU A 57 -7.61 -8.60 21.81
C GLU A 57 -6.08 -8.51 21.88
N VAL A 58 -5.56 -7.59 22.71
CA VAL A 58 -4.11 -7.34 22.84
C VAL A 58 -3.69 -7.43 24.30
N TYR A 59 -2.68 -8.26 24.55
CA TYR A 59 -2.01 -8.40 25.84
C TYR A 59 -0.64 -7.73 25.76
N ASN A 60 -0.45 -6.70 26.60
CA ASN A 60 0.78 -5.92 26.64
C ASN A 60 1.86 -6.61 27.48
N PHE A 61 3.07 -6.70 26.94
CA PHE A 61 4.22 -7.30 27.63
C PHE A 61 5.24 -6.18 27.93
N PRO A 62 5.22 -5.57 29.13
CA PRO A 62 5.92 -4.32 29.41
C PRO A 62 7.44 -4.46 29.60
N ASP A 63 7.94 -5.70 29.68
CA ASP A 63 9.31 -6.09 30.01
C ASP A 63 10.20 -6.30 28.77
N GLY A 64 9.84 -5.68 27.64
CA GLY A 64 10.64 -5.67 26.42
C GLY A 64 10.37 -6.83 25.47
N PHE A 65 9.40 -7.69 25.77
CA PHE A 65 8.89 -8.69 24.83
C PHE A 65 7.83 -8.08 23.90
N GLY A 66 7.62 -8.72 22.74
CA GLY A 66 6.58 -8.31 21.81
C GLY A 66 5.18 -8.58 22.36
N ASN A 67 4.28 -7.60 22.25
CA ASN A 67 2.87 -7.76 22.64
C ASN A 67 2.22 -8.94 21.92
N LEU A 68 1.24 -9.57 22.57
CA LEU A 68 0.49 -10.69 22.02
C LEU A 68 -0.90 -10.21 21.55
N ALA A 69 -1.21 -10.39 20.28
CA ALA A 69 -2.54 -10.18 19.72
C ALA A 69 -3.23 -11.53 19.46
N THR A 70 -4.52 -11.64 19.75
CA THR A 70 -5.31 -12.84 19.47
C THR A 70 -6.68 -12.55 18.90
N LYS A 71 -7.14 -13.45 18.02
CA LYS A 71 -8.49 -13.40 17.43
C LYS A 71 -8.92 -14.77 16.92
N CYS A 72 -10.22 -15.06 16.95
CA CYS A 72 -10.80 -16.17 16.21
C CYS A 72 -10.63 -15.94 14.70
N VAL A 73 -10.21 -16.96 13.96
CA VAL A 73 -9.99 -16.90 12.50
C VAL A 73 -10.94 -17.80 11.71
N GLY A 74 -12.00 -18.27 12.38
CA GLY A 74 -13.03 -19.14 11.82
C GLY A 74 -12.77 -20.62 12.05
N HIS A 75 -13.80 -21.44 11.77
CA HIS A 75 -13.74 -22.91 11.78
C HIS A 75 -13.23 -23.54 13.08
N GLY A 76 -13.42 -22.90 14.24
CA GLY A 76 -12.92 -23.44 15.50
C GLY A 76 -11.43 -23.19 15.75
N PHE A 77 -10.84 -22.20 15.09
CA PHE A 77 -9.43 -21.84 15.27
C PHE A 77 -9.24 -20.41 15.79
N ARG A 78 -8.22 -20.26 16.61
CA ARG A 78 -7.72 -18.97 17.11
C ARG A 78 -6.30 -18.76 16.65
N ALA A 79 -6.02 -17.56 16.17
CA ALA A 79 -4.67 -17.11 15.89
C ALA A 79 -4.10 -16.31 17.07
N TYR A 80 -2.80 -16.45 17.26
CA TYR A 80 -1.95 -15.68 18.16
C TYR A 80 -0.80 -15.11 17.34
N VAL A 81 -0.54 -13.82 17.49
CA VAL A 81 0.54 -13.13 16.79
C VAL A 81 1.30 -12.28 17.78
N THR A 82 2.62 -12.35 17.77
CA THR A 82 3.47 -11.40 18.49
C THR A 82 3.90 -10.30 17.56
N THR A 83 3.72 -9.04 17.98
CA THR A 83 4.26 -7.89 17.25
C THR A 83 5.71 -7.73 17.62
N ASN A 84 6.58 -7.62 16.63
CA ASN A 84 8.00 -7.39 16.84
C ASN A 84 8.42 -6.15 16.03
N ALA A 85 9.13 -5.20 16.64
CA ALA A 85 9.39 -3.90 16.04
C ALA A 85 10.35 -4.00 14.84
N ASP A 86 11.41 -4.80 14.98
CA ASP A 86 12.50 -4.89 14.01
C ASP A 86 12.78 -6.33 13.53
N ALA A 87 11.99 -7.30 13.99
CA ALA A 87 12.14 -8.71 13.63
C ALA A 87 10.82 -9.29 13.07
N PRO A 88 10.85 -10.48 12.46
CA PRO A 88 9.62 -11.15 12.02
C PRO A 88 8.68 -11.39 13.20
N SER A 89 7.40 -11.11 13.00
CA SER A 89 6.33 -11.56 13.90
C SER A 89 6.27 -13.09 13.91
N ASN A 90 5.96 -13.66 15.07
CA ASN A 90 5.56 -15.07 15.14
C ASN A 90 4.04 -15.19 14.93
N VAL A 91 3.59 -16.35 14.47
CA VAL A 91 2.17 -16.69 14.38
C VAL A 91 1.96 -18.12 14.85
N GLN A 92 0.93 -18.33 15.65
CA GLN A 92 0.47 -19.65 16.03
C GLN A 92 -1.04 -19.74 15.82
N ILE A 93 -1.49 -20.83 15.21
CA ILE A 93 -2.91 -21.14 15.03
C ILE A 93 -3.18 -22.42 15.81
N VAL A 94 -4.18 -22.37 16.68
CA VAL A 94 -4.57 -23.52 17.51
C VAL A 94 -6.07 -23.72 17.42
N GLU A 95 -6.49 -24.97 17.67
CA GLU A 95 -7.90 -25.28 17.87
C GLU A 95 -8.41 -24.59 19.13
N ASP A 96 -9.55 -23.92 19.01
CA ASP A 96 -10.26 -23.28 20.11
C ASP A 96 -11.77 -23.47 19.90
N LYS A 97 -12.40 -24.27 20.78
CA LYS A 97 -13.83 -24.56 20.73
C LYS A 97 -14.70 -23.30 20.89
N ALA A 98 -14.19 -22.25 21.53
CA ALA A 98 -14.89 -20.98 21.63
C ALA A 98 -14.99 -20.25 20.28
N CYS A 99 -14.14 -20.59 19.31
CA CYS A 99 -14.12 -19.99 17.97
C CYS A 99 -14.89 -20.80 16.90
N ALA A 100 -15.71 -21.78 17.30
CA ALA A 100 -16.46 -22.66 16.40
C ALA A 100 -17.84 -22.11 15.97
N GLY A 101 -18.18 -20.88 16.40
CA GLY A 101 -19.46 -20.22 16.14
C GLY A 101 -19.71 -19.86 14.68
#